data_AF-A0A4P2PWD3-F1
#
_entry.id   AF-A0A4P2PWD3-F1
#
_cell.length_a   1.000
_cell.length_b   1.000
_cell.length_c   1.000
_cell.angle_alpha   90.00
_cell.angle_beta   90.00
_cell.angle_gamma   90.00
#
_symmetry.space_group_name_H-M   'P 1'
#
loop_
_entity.id
_entity.type
_entity.pdbx_description
1 polymer ?
#
loop_
_entity_poly.entity_id
_entity_poly.type
_entity_poly.pdbx_seq_one_letter_code
_entity_poly.pdbx_strand_id
1 'polypeptide(L)'
;MRSILRSMFTAAMGLSLAACAAAPPPATRAPGPPGDGRAAPAPPPPPLPEEQAFAVHGPLKDEWLPMLKPAPFDPKSALVPSSPIGVPAPPAACDAFARRAAAPAPACGDAQGALAALDAALAEGDPARRDARLAGLEACAGLEAGLARALRVELAPAACGDALTAPLLEAPPAGLRGDLYQVLLGQTLAARLARTAIEPPTLRPPYDVQRVVAFTKGPLFAWVTEQARAIEDLGRLGVALPFYAKGIVAVEAGRADMRLVEAVRSAPLPDAMRKDAELGNVYYGELDQLLEPWKQRGRDAALVGLRELSSVGVLRDARVEGARAMLSRLYGGRRVDALDALALPELPPAAPSSLEERLAGALPTYYAGRLLPPEAAARPGTLRMFLERGVPLPHRAALRAAELSPEARLLYARARLELGRLYWRAVDFDQATALLTAWPEGAARPAEATMLLALALGLRNGPEDAALMMRRAPLAGLGLGELAALDWVARAKPASPYAGLAAYDAALIKQIAAPQGADAGYWSDVAARFREAQALLSGPLARAAEERARAADEIARAAAR
;
A
#
# COMPACT_ATOMS: atom_id res chain seq x y z
N MET A 1 22.19 10.17 19.24
CA MET A 1 22.54 10.78 17.92
C MET A 1 24.03 11.14 17.78
N ARG A 2 24.69 11.83 18.74
CA ARG A 2 26.13 12.21 18.62
C ARG A 2 27.13 11.04 18.47
N SER A 3 26.80 9.82 18.95
CA SER A 3 27.69 8.65 18.88
C SER A 3 27.61 7.88 17.56
N ILE A 4 26.45 7.85 16.90
CA ILE A 4 26.23 7.06 15.67
C ILE A 4 26.91 7.73 14.47
N LEU A 5 26.98 9.06 14.45
CA LEU A 5 27.58 9.83 13.36
C LEU A 5 29.08 10.10 13.49
N ARG A 6 29.68 9.99 14.69
CA ARG A 6 31.14 9.96 14.83
C ARG A 6 31.74 8.71 14.16
N SER A 7 31.00 7.60 14.12
CA SER A 7 31.42 6.36 13.46
C SER A 7 31.37 6.41 11.92
N MET A 8 30.62 7.33 11.29
CA MET A 8 30.60 7.49 9.82
C MET A 8 31.98 7.83 9.23
N PHE A 9 32.93 8.30 10.05
CA PHE A 9 34.17 8.89 9.55
C PHE A 9 35.46 8.32 10.15
N THR A 10 35.38 7.44 11.16
CA THR A 10 36.54 6.63 11.56
C THR A 10 36.80 5.47 10.59
N ALA A 11 35.75 4.94 9.94
CA ALA A 11 35.89 3.88 8.94
C ALA A 11 36.61 4.38 7.66
N ALA A 12 36.32 5.61 7.22
CA ALA A 12 36.97 6.24 6.06
C ALA A 12 38.46 6.59 6.25
N MET A 13 39.01 6.49 7.47
CA MET A 13 40.42 6.79 7.77
C MET A 13 41.22 5.57 8.29
N GLY A 14 40.62 4.38 8.33
CA GLY A 14 41.21 3.19 8.97
C GLY A 14 41.65 2.06 8.03
N LEU A 15 41.63 2.24 6.70
CA LEU A 15 42.06 1.19 5.76
C LEU A 15 43.57 1.21 5.56
N SER A 16 44.26 0.52 6.48
CA SER A 16 45.68 0.22 6.39
C SER A 16 45.90 -0.91 5.38
N LEU A 17 46.79 -0.66 4.42
CA LEU A 17 47.35 -1.60 3.45
C LEU A 17 47.92 -2.85 4.16
N ALA A 18 47.45 -4.03 3.76
CA ALA A 18 48.15 -5.30 3.94
C ALA A 18 47.92 -6.19 2.71
N ALA A 19 48.98 -6.88 2.31
CA ALA A 19 49.24 -7.34 0.96
C ALA A 19 48.79 -8.78 0.66
N CYS A 20 48.61 -9.02 -0.65
CA CYS A 20 48.95 -10.22 -1.43
C CYS A 20 48.55 -11.63 -0.96
N ALA A 21 47.72 -12.32 -1.77
CA ALA A 21 47.90 -13.73 -2.09
C ALA A 21 47.44 -14.04 -3.53
N ALA A 22 48.14 -14.95 -4.19
CA ALA A 22 48.24 -15.14 -5.63
C ALA A 22 47.00 -15.74 -6.31
N ALA A 23 46.81 -15.39 -7.59
CA ALA A 23 45.82 -15.97 -8.49
C ALA A 23 46.23 -17.38 -8.95
N PRO A 24 45.31 -18.36 -9.03
CA PRO A 24 45.54 -19.61 -9.75
C PRO A 24 45.42 -19.39 -11.28
N PRO A 25 46.09 -20.20 -12.11
CA PRO A 25 46.10 -20.02 -13.56
C PRO A 25 44.73 -20.34 -14.19
N PRO A 26 44.45 -19.80 -15.39
CA PRO A 26 43.17 -20.02 -16.08
C PRO A 26 43.02 -21.49 -16.49
N ALA A 27 41.93 -22.13 -16.06
CA ALA A 27 41.55 -23.44 -16.54
C ALA A 27 41.16 -23.39 -18.02
N THR A 28 41.75 -24.29 -18.79
CA THR A 28 41.47 -24.55 -20.20
C THR A 28 40.01 -24.99 -20.41
N ARG A 29 39.36 -24.43 -21.44
CA ARG A 29 38.00 -24.81 -21.88
C ARG A 29 37.94 -26.30 -22.20
N ALA A 30 37.17 -27.06 -21.43
CA ALA A 30 36.73 -28.39 -21.82
C ALA A 30 35.59 -28.29 -22.88
N PRO A 31 35.48 -29.26 -23.81
CA PRO A 31 34.39 -29.30 -24.79
C PRO A 31 33.05 -29.50 -24.07
N GLY A 32 32.00 -28.81 -24.55
CA GLY A 32 30.66 -28.92 -23.98
C GLY A 32 30.09 -30.34 -24.13
N PRO A 33 29.33 -30.84 -23.13
CA PRO A 33 28.66 -32.12 -23.25
C PRO A 33 27.53 -32.04 -24.30
N PRO A 34 27.27 -33.13 -25.03
CA PRO A 34 26.23 -33.18 -26.04
C PRO A 34 24.85 -33.25 -25.40
N GLY A 35 23.93 -32.44 -25.96
CA GLY A 35 22.47 -32.61 -25.91
C GLY A 35 21.85 -32.80 -24.53
N ASP A 36 21.27 -31.72 -23.99
CA ASP A 36 20.28 -31.80 -22.91
C ASP A 36 19.07 -32.61 -23.38
N GLY A 37 19.15 -33.94 -23.26
CA GLY A 37 18.03 -34.87 -23.33
C GLY A 37 17.13 -34.71 -22.11
N ARG A 38 16.61 -33.50 -21.86
CA ARG A 38 15.55 -33.28 -20.88
C ARG A 38 14.34 -34.07 -21.38
N ALA A 39 14.07 -35.19 -20.70
CA ALA A 39 12.80 -35.89 -20.81
C ALA A 39 11.68 -34.84 -20.68
N ALA A 40 10.69 -34.91 -21.58
CA ALA A 40 9.52 -34.05 -21.48
C ALA A 40 8.95 -34.18 -20.06
N PRO A 41 8.67 -33.06 -19.36
CA PRO A 41 8.11 -33.13 -18.02
C PRO A 41 6.85 -33.99 -18.05
N ALA A 42 6.74 -34.92 -17.10
CA ALA A 42 5.56 -35.78 -16.98
C ALA A 42 4.30 -34.91 -16.94
N PRO A 43 3.20 -35.32 -17.61
CA PRO A 43 1.97 -34.57 -17.58
C PRO A 43 1.54 -34.37 -16.13
N PRO A 44 1.04 -33.18 -15.75
CA PRO A 44 0.69 -32.92 -14.37
C PRO A 44 -0.46 -33.83 -13.94
N PRO A 45 -0.55 -34.18 -12.65
CA PRO A 45 -1.60 -35.06 -12.15
C PRO A 45 -2.99 -34.46 -12.42
N PRO A 46 -4.02 -35.31 -12.60
CA PRO A 46 -5.40 -34.84 -12.75
C PRO A 46 -5.82 -34.02 -11.52
N PRO A 47 -6.72 -33.04 -11.68
CA PRO A 47 -7.22 -32.25 -10.55
C PRO A 47 -7.98 -33.16 -9.58
N LEU A 48 -7.95 -32.80 -8.29
CA LEU A 48 -8.76 -33.47 -7.26
C LEU A 48 -10.26 -33.37 -7.58
N PRO A 49 -11.11 -34.25 -7.02
CA PRO A 49 -12.57 -34.03 -7.06
C PRO A 49 -12.93 -32.63 -6.53
N GLU A 50 -13.97 -32.00 -7.10
CA GLU A 50 -14.35 -30.62 -6.77
C GLU A 50 -14.57 -30.43 -5.25
N GLU A 51 -15.31 -31.34 -4.61
CA GLU A 51 -15.57 -31.31 -3.17
C GLU A 51 -14.30 -31.28 -2.33
N GLN A 52 -13.24 -31.97 -2.77
CA GLN A 52 -11.94 -31.99 -2.09
C GLN A 52 -11.11 -30.76 -2.44
N ALA A 53 -11.14 -30.32 -3.69
CA ALA A 53 -10.40 -29.14 -4.14
C ALA A 53 -10.87 -27.84 -3.46
N PHE A 54 -12.17 -27.75 -3.14
CA PHE A 54 -12.79 -26.60 -2.49
C PHE A 54 -13.09 -26.81 -1.01
N ALA A 55 -12.59 -27.90 -0.41
CA ALA A 55 -12.76 -28.15 1.02
C ALA A 55 -12.08 -27.03 1.84
N VAL A 56 -12.82 -26.48 2.81
CA VAL A 56 -12.27 -25.50 3.75
C VAL A 56 -11.61 -26.25 4.90
N HIS A 57 -10.27 -26.28 4.91
CA HIS A 57 -9.51 -26.89 6.01
C HIS A 57 -9.24 -25.88 7.12
N GLY A 58 -9.54 -26.25 8.37
CA GLY A 58 -9.34 -25.38 9.54
C GLY A 58 -10.36 -24.23 9.68
N PRO A 59 -10.36 -23.52 10.82
CA PRO A 59 -11.32 -22.45 11.09
C PRO A 59 -11.10 -21.23 10.17
N LEU A 60 -12.19 -20.57 9.79
CA LEU A 60 -12.14 -19.26 9.12
C LEU A 60 -11.89 -18.17 10.16
N LYS A 61 -10.96 -17.24 9.90
CA LYS A 61 -10.72 -16.09 10.78
C LYS A 61 -11.86 -15.09 10.66
N ASP A 62 -12.30 -14.59 11.79
CA ASP A 62 -13.26 -13.49 11.87
C ASP A 62 -12.56 -12.14 11.90
N GLU A 63 -13.10 -11.18 11.14
CA GLU A 63 -12.63 -9.80 11.25
C GLU A 63 -13.10 -9.18 12.56
N TRP A 64 -12.12 -8.70 13.34
CA TRP A 64 -12.41 -7.81 14.45
C TRP A 64 -12.70 -6.41 13.89
N LEU A 65 -13.94 -5.96 14.06
CA LEU A 65 -14.43 -4.65 13.64
C LEU A 65 -14.54 -3.75 14.87
N PRO A 66 -13.49 -2.98 15.24
CA PRO A 66 -13.57 -2.07 16.36
C PRO A 66 -14.52 -0.93 16.00
N MET A 67 -15.81 -1.09 16.30
CA MET A 67 -16.78 -0.01 16.18
C MET A 67 -16.37 1.08 17.16
N LEU A 68 -15.79 2.15 16.62
CA LEU A 68 -15.28 3.26 17.41
C LEU A 68 -16.45 3.94 18.11
N LYS A 69 -16.56 3.71 19.43
CA LYS A 69 -17.35 4.61 20.27
C LYS A 69 -16.63 5.95 20.28
N PRO A 70 -17.28 7.06 19.91
CA PRO A 70 -16.66 8.37 20.03
C PRO A 70 -16.28 8.57 21.50
N ALA A 71 -14.98 8.69 21.79
CA ALA A 71 -14.57 9.09 23.12
C ALA A 71 -15.08 10.52 23.36
N PRO A 72 -15.60 10.84 24.56
CA PRO A 72 -15.91 12.22 24.89
C PRO A 72 -14.61 13.02 24.80
N PHE A 73 -14.60 14.00 23.89
CA PHE A 73 -13.46 14.87 23.61
C PHE A 73 -14.01 16.27 23.47
N ASP A 74 -13.40 17.23 24.17
CA ASP A 74 -13.74 18.65 24.06
C ASP A 74 -12.74 19.35 23.12
N PRO A 75 -13.13 19.66 21.87
CA PRO A 75 -12.27 20.35 20.92
C PRO A 75 -11.78 21.70 21.41
N LYS A 76 -12.52 22.40 22.29
CA LYS A 76 -12.13 23.72 22.80
C LYS A 76 -10.97 23.64 23.79
N SER A 77 -10.80 22.51 24.46
CA SER A 77 -9.69 22.25 25.37
C SER A 77 -8.43 21.73 24.65
N ALA A 78 -8.57 21.35 23.38
CA ALA A 78 -7.51 20.74 22.61
C ALA A 78 -6.57 21.79 22.04
N LEU A 79 -5.29 21.70 22.38
CA LEU A 79 -4.26 22.57 21.82
C LEU A 79 -3.78 22.01 20.48
N VAL A 80 -3.78 22.85 19.44
CA VAL A 80 -3.07 22.56 18.19
C VAL A 80 -1.58 22.67 18.46
N PRO A 81 -0.78 21.59 18.30
CA PRO A 81 0.65 21.68 18.52
C PRO A 81 1.28 22.70 17.56
N SER A 82 2.16 23.55 18.07
CA SER A 82 2.98 24.42 17.23
C SER A 82 3.83 23.59 16.27
N SER A 83 4.15 24.15 15.10
CA SER A 83 5.06 23.48 14.17
C SER A 83 6.45 23.33 14.82
N PRO A 84 7.04 22.12 14.86
CA PRO A 84 8.40 21.95 15.33
C PRO A 84 9.41 22.77 14.53
N ILE A 85 10.54 23.09 15.15
CA ILE A 85 11.69 23.70 14.48
C ILE A 85 12.12 22.80 13.32
N GLY A 86 12.43 23.40 12.17
CA GLY A 86 12.90 22.70 10.98
C GLY A 86 11.83 22.19 10.03
N VAL A 87 10.55 22.36 10.36
CA VAL A 87 9.47 22.14 9.41
C VAL A 87 9.35 23.36 8.49
N PRO A 88 9.48 23.22 7.16
CA PRO A 88 9.28 24.32 6.25
C PRO A 88 7.85 24.88 6.33
N ALA A 89 7.70 26.19 6.08
CA ALA A 89 6.39 26.82 5.95
C ALA A 89 5.57 26.20 4.79
N PRO A 90 4.23 26.29 4.81
CA PRO A 90 3.42 25.91 3.66
C PRO A 90 3.88 26.66 2.40
N PRO A 91 3.97 25.98 1.23
CA PRO A 91 4.27 26.64 -0.03
C PRO A 91 3.31 27.79 -0.32
N ALA A 92 3.78 28.86 -0.97
CA ALA A 92 2.94 30.01 -1.33
C ALA A 92 1.71 29.62 -2.16
N ALA A 93 1.80 28.54 -2.97
CA ALA A 93 0.65 28.02 -3.71
C ALA A 93 -0.53 27.58 -2.81
N CYS A 94 -0.28 27.29 -1.53
CA CYS A 94 -1.32 26.94 -0.57
C CYS A 94 -2.24 28.12 -0.20
N ASP A 95 -1.79 29.37 -0.39
CA ASP A 95 -2.64 30.56 -0.20
C ASP A 95 -3.88 30.52 -1.10
N ALA A 96 -3.76 29.93 -2.30
CA ALA A 96 -4.86 29.80 -3.23
C ALA A 96 -6.01 28.92 -2.68
N PHE A 97 -5.72 28.00 -1.75
CA PHE A 97 -6.73 27.18 -1.07
C PHE A 97 -7.20 27.86 0.22
N ALA A 98 -6.26 28.36 1.02
CA ALA A 98 -6.58 29.01 2.30
C ALA A 98 -7.47 30.25 2.13
N ARG A 99 -7.24 31.04 1.07
CA ARG A 99 -7.96 32.29 0.77
C ARG A 99 -9.04 32.12 -0.29
N ARG A 100 -9.37 30.90 -0.69
CA ARG A 100 -10.37 30.64 -1.74
C ARG A 100 -11.70 31.24 -1.33
N ALA A 101 -12.22 32.16 -2.15
CA ALA A 101 -13.57 32.65 -1.97
C ALA A 101 -14.57 31.49 -2.16
N ALA A 102 -15.45 31.31 -1.19
CA ALA A 102 -16.51 30.33 -1.27
C ALA A 102 -17.46 30.65 -2.43
N ALA A 103 -17.87 29.63 -3.17
CA ALA A 103 -19.02 29.75 -4.05
C ALA A 103 -20.28 30.04 -3.21
N PRO A 104 -21.32 30.67 -3.79
CA PRO A 104 -22.58 30.89 -3.10
C PRO A 104 -23.09 29.60 -2.46
N ALA A 105 -23.50 29.68 -1.20
CA ALA A 105 -23.98 28.52 -0.45
C ALA A 105 -25.18 27.91 -1.20
N PRO A 106 -25.13 26.61 -1.54
CA PRO A 106 -26.25 25.94 -2.18
C PRO A 106 -27.40 25.75 -1.19
N ALA A 107 -28.57 25.37 -1.71
CA ALA A 107 -29.68 24.95 -0.85
C ALA A 107 -29.34 23.59 -0.20
N CYS A 108 -28.82 23.63 1.02
CA CYS A 108 -28.35 22.46 1.79
C CYS A 108 -28.79 22.50 3.26
N GLY A 109 -30.05 22.90 3.48
CA GLY A 109 -30.66 23.05 4.81
C GLY A 109 -30.90 21.72 5.54
N ASP A 110 -30.94 20.61 4.82
CA ASP A 110 -31.08 19.26 5.36
C ASP A 110 -29.99 18.31 4.81
N ALA A 111 -29.94 17.08 5.33
CA ALA A 111 -28.90 16.11 4.99
C ALA A 111 -28.93 15.72 3.50
N GLN A 112 -30.12 15.58 2.91
CA GLN A 112 -30.25 15.17 1.51
C GLN A 112 -29.81 16.26 0.54
N GLY A 113 -30.24 17.50 0.77
CA GLY A 113 -29.80 18.67 0.01
C GLY A 113 -28.29 18.90 0.13
N ALA A 114 -27.73 18.68 1.32
CA ALA A 114 -26.30 18.70 1.56
C ALA A 114 -25.53 17.63 0.76
N LEU A 115 -26.01 16.38 0.72
CA LEU A 115 -25.40 15.31 -0.09
C LEU A 115 -25.49 15.61 -1.59
N ALA A 116 -26.62 16.13 -2.07
CA ALA A 116 -26.77 16.54 -3.47
C ALA A 116 -25.80 17.67 -3.85
N ALA A 117 -25.63 18.66 -2.97
CA ALA A 117 -24.68 19.74 -3.18
C ALA A 117 -23.22 19.26 -3.14
N LEU A 118 -22.92 18.28 -2.29
CA LEU A 118 -21.61 17.63 -2.23
C LEU A 118 -21.29 16.83 -3.51
N ASP A 119 -22.25 16.05 -4.01
CA ASP A 119 -22.12 15.33 -5.29
C ASP A 119 -21.81 16.29 -6.44
N ALA A 120 -22.56 17.40 -6.53
CA ALA A 120 -22.33 18.43 -7.53
C ALA A 120 -20.93 19.10 -7.39
N ALA A 121 -20.45 19.29 -6.16
CA ALA A 121 -19.10 19.81 -5.93
C ALA A 121 -18.02 18.80 -6.35
N LEU A 122 -18.18 17.51 -6.04
CA LEU A 122 -17.21 16.47 -6.37
C LEU A 122 -17.19 16.12 -7.86
N ALA A 123 -18.31 16.32 -8.57
CA ALA A 123 -18.39 16.19 -10.02
C ALA A 123 -17.68 17.33 -10.79
N GLU A 124 -17.29 18.42 -10.11
CA GLU A 124 -16.54 19.51 -10.73
C GLU A 124 -15.11 19.07 -11.09
N GLY A 125 -14.81 19.07 -12.38
CA GLY A 125 -13.53 18.63 -12.93
C GLY A 125 -12.39 19.61 -12.64
N ASP A 126 -12.66 20.91 -12.61
CA ASP A 126 -11.66 21.93 -12.29
C ASP A 126 -11.36 21.96 -10.78
N PRO A 127 -10.10 21.70 -10.34
CA PRO A 127 -9.78 21.66 -8.92
C PRO A 127 -10.06 22.95 -8.15
N ALA A 128 -9.88 24.12 -8.79
CA ALA A 128 -10.08 25.41 -8.13
C ALA A 128 -11.57 25.74 -7.94
N ARG A 129 -12.41 25.43 -8.92
CA ARG A 129 -13.87 25.54 -8.82
C ARG A 129 -14.43 24.52 -7.84
N ARG A 130 -13.90 23.29 -7.83
CA ARG A 130 -14.27 22.26 -6.85
C ARG A 130 -14.00 22.74 -5.43
N ASP A 131 -12.80 23.26 -5.15
CA ASP A 131 -12.46 23.81 -3.83
C ASP A 131 -13.39 24.98 -3.44
N ALA A 132 -13.69 25.90 -4.37
CA ALA A 132 -14.64 26.99 -4.11
C ALA A 132 -16.05 26.49 -3.76
N ARG A 133 -16.55 25.47 -4.47
CA ARG A 133 -17.85 24.82 -4.17
C ARG A 133 -17.83 24.15 -2.80
N LEU A 134 -16.79 23.37 -2.49
CA LEU A 134 -16.64 22.73 -1.19
C LEU A 134 -16.52 23.75 -0.05
N ALA A 135 -15.84 24.88 -0.27
CA ALA A 135 -15.79 25.98 0.69
C ALA A 135 -17.19 26.57 0.97
N GLY A 136 -18.04 26.67 -0.05
CA GLY A 136 -19.45 27.05 0.10
C GLY A 136 -20.28 26.06 0.93
N LEU A 137 -19.88 24.78 0.96
CA LEU A 137 -20.55 23.75 1.76
C LEU A 137 -20.20 23.80 3.25
N GLU A 138 -19.20 24.57 3.67
CA GLU A 138 -18.83 24.68 5.09
C GLU A 138 -19.95 25.31 5.94
N ALA A 139 -20.86 26.07 5.32
CA ALA A 139 -22.03 26.68 5.96
C ALA A 139 -23.29 25.79 5.90
N CYS A 140 -23.24 24.61 5.30
CA CYS A 140 -24.40 23.73 5.15
C CYS A 140 -24.81 23.10 6.48
N ALA A 141 -26.03 23.39 6.94
CA ALA A 141 -26.59 22.80 8.16
C ALA A 141 -26.80 21.28 8.05
N GLY A 142 -26.99 20.76 6.84
CA GLY A 142 -27.09 19.33 6.57
C GLY A 142 -25.77 18.56 6.62
N LEU A 143 -24.63 19.23 6.75
CA LEU A 143 -23.32 18.60 6.95
C LEU A 143 -22.84 18.83 8.37
N GLU A 144 -22.08 17.88 8.88
CA GLU A 144 -21.37 18.08 10.14
C GLU A 144 -20.34 19.22 10.02
N ALA A 145 -20.26 20.04 11.07
CA ALA A 145 -19.27 21.10 11.19
C ALA A 145 -17.85 20.58 10.96
N GLY A 146 -17.13 21.22 10.03
CA GLY A 146 -15.75 20.87 9.67
C GLY A 146 -15.60 19.78 8.61
N LEU A 147 -16.68 19.09 8.20
CA LEU A 147 -16.58 17.97 7.25
C LEU A 147 -16.17 18.45 5.85
N ALA A 148 -16.82 19.50 5.36
CA ALA A 148 -16.45 20.11 4.08
C ALA A 148 -15.00 20.59 4.09
N ARG A 149 -14.53 21.18 5.21
CA ARG A 149 -13.11 21.56 5.37
C ARG A 149 -12.18 20.35 5.30
N ALA A 150 -12.50 19.26 5.98
CA ALA A 150 -11.69 18.04 5.96
C ALA A 150 -11.59 17.46 4.54
N LEU A 151 -12.67 17.49 3.76
CA LEU A 151 -12.70 17.09 2.35
C LEU A 151 -11.88 18.02 1.45
N ARG A 152 -11.96 19.35 1.66
CA ARG A 152 -11.10 20.31 0.94
C ARG A 152 -9.62 19.99 1.15
N VAL A 153 -9.24 19.70 2.39
CA VAL A 153 -7.87 19.34 2.75
C VAL A 153 -7.45 18.04 2.10
N GLU A 154 -8.34 17.04 2.09
CA GLU A 154 -8.10 15.74 1.47
C GLU A 154 -7.83 15.83 -0.05
N LEU A 155 -8.48 16.78 -0.72
CA LEU A 155 -8.38 16.98 -2.17
C LEU A 155 -7.34 18.02 -2.58
N ALA A 156 -6.81 18.78 -1.62
CA ALA A 156 -5.72 19.73 -1.84
C ALA A 156 -4.36 19.02 -1.90
N PRO A 157 -3.30 19.67 -2.41
CA PRO A 157 -1.95 19.15 -2.28
C PRO A 157 -1.61 18.86 -0.81
N ALA A 158 -1.02 17.69 -0.53
CA ALA A 158 -0.78 17.23 0.85
C ALA A 158 -0.03 18.26 1.71
N ALA A 159 0.91 19.00 1.12
CA ALA A 159 1.69 20.04 1.79
C ALA A 159 0.87 21.27 2.25
N CYS A 160 -0.40 21.41 1.85
CA CYS A 160 -1.27 22.55 2.18
C CYS A 160 -2.24 22.28 3.31
N GLY A 161 -2.28 21.06 3.87
CA GLY A 161 -3.32 20.69 4.82
C GLY A 161 -3.36 21.53 6.09
N ASP A 162 -2.22 21.91 6.66
CA ASP A 162 -2.16 22.77 7.85
C ASP A 162 -2.57 24.22 7.57
N ALA A 163 -2.31 24.76 6.37
CA ALA A 163 -2.80 26.08 5.96
C ALA A 163 -4.33 26.16 5.93
N LEU A 164 -4.99 25.04 5.63
CA LEU A 164 -6.46 24.92 5.60
C LEU A 164 -7.05 24.54 6.97
N THR A 165 -6.38 23.69 7.75
CA THR A 165 -6.94 23.14 8.99
C THR A 165 -6.59 23.96 10.23
N ALA A 166 -5.39 24.54 10.32
CA ALA A 166 -4.94 25.22 11.54
C ALA A 166 -5.88 26.35 11.97
N PRO A 167 -6.36 27.27 11.08
CA PRO A 167 -7.29 28.32 11.50
C PRO A 167 -8.62 27.79 12.07
N LEU A 168 -9.11 26.66 11.54
CA LEU A 168 -10.33 26.02 12.05
C LEU A 168 -10.07 25.36 13.41
N LEU A 169 -8.91 24.71 13.58
CA LEU A 169 -8.57 24.05 14.84
C LEU A 169 -8.24 25.04 15.98
N GLU A 170 -7.71 26.22 15.65
CA GLU A 170 -7.48 27.32 16.60
C GLU A 170 -8.79 27.98 17.08
N ALA A 171 -9.81 27.99 16.23
CA ALA A 171 -11.16 28.47 16.55
C ALA A 171 -12.23 27.44 16.13
N PRO A 172 -12.34 26.30 16.84
CA PRO A 172 -13.26 25.22 16.46
C PRO A 172 -14.72 25.70 16.39
N PRO A 173 -15.45 25.44 15.30
CA PRO A 173 -16.86 25.78 15.22
C PRO A 173 -17.68 24.97 16.23
N ALA A 174 -18.82 25.53 16.64
CA ALA A 174 -19.78 24.81 17.47
C ALA A 174 -20.24 23.53 16.76
N GLY A 175 -20.31 22.42 17.50
CA GLY A 175 -20.74 21.13 16.95
C GLY A 175 -19.66 20.32 16.22
N LEU A 176 -18.41 20.81 16.12
CA LEU A 176 -17.30 19.98 15.63
C LEU A 176 -17.13 18.77 16.54
N ARG A 177 -17.26 17.56 15.99
CA ARG A 177 -17.07 16.34 16.77
C ARG A 177 -15.60 16.04 16.98
N GLY A 178 -15.30 15.41 18.12
CA GLY A 178 -13.92 15.09 18.49
C GLY A 178 -13.22 14.15 17.52
N ASP A 179 -13.91 13.16 16.96
CA ASP A 179 -13.35 12.26 15.95
C ASP A 179 -12.93 13.00 14.67
N LEU A 180 -13.75 13.95 14.20
CA LEU A 180 -13.42 14.79 13.05
C LEU A 180 -12.33 15.83 13.37
N TYR A 181 -12.31 16.39 14.58
CA TYR A 181 -11.21 17.23 15.06
C TYR A 181 -9.87 16.47 14.96
N GLN A 182 -9.82 15.22 15.42
CA GLN A 182 -8.60 14.41 15.35
C GLN A 182 -8.16 14.17 13.91
N VAL A 183 -9.09 13.99 12.96
CA VAL A 183 -8.77 13.86 11.53
C VAL A 183 -8.17 15.16 10.97
N LEU A 184 -8.77 16.31 11.26
CA LEU A 184 -8.24 17.62 10.85
C LEU A 184 -6.84 17.87 11.46
N LEU A 185 -6.63 17.49 12.72
CA LEU A 185 -5.31 17.52 13.36
C LEU A 185 -4.33 16.56 12.68
N GLY A 186 -4.76 15.34 12.36
CA GLY A 186 -3.96 14.38 11.61
C GLY A 186 -3.55 14.92 10.24
N GLN A 187 -4.47 15.58 9.52
CA GLN A 187 -4.17 16.24 8.25
C GLN A 187 -3.19 17.41 8.41
N THR A 188 -3.28 18.17 9.51
CA THR A 188 -2.31 19.21 9.87
C THR A 188 -0.91 18.62 10.01
N LEU A 189 -0.76 17.56 10.81
CA LEU A 189 0.53 16.91 11.07
C LEU A 189 1.08 16.24 9.81
N ALA A 190 0.22 15.58 9.04
CA ALA A 190 0.59 14.96 7.76
C ALA A 190 1.09 16.00 6.75
N ALA A 191 0.47 17.18 6.67
CA ALA A 191 0.92 18.26 5.80
C ALA A 191 2.31 18.80 6.19
N ARG A 192 2.55 18.97 7.50
CA ARG A 192 3.87 19.35 8.03
C ARG A 192 4.93 18.30 7.70
N LEU A 193 4.61 17.02 7.92
CA LEU A 193 5.47 15.89 7.57
C LEU A 193 5.75 15.87 6.06
N ALA A 194 4.75 16.09 5.23
CA ALA A 194 4.89 16.09 3.77
C ALA A 194 5.96 17.08 3.31
N ARG A 195 6.15 18.21 4.01
CA ARG A 195 7.17 19.23 3.70
C ARG A 195 8.56 18.95 4.26
N THR A 196 8.70 17.99 5.16
CA THR A 196 10.03 17.62 5.68
C THR A 196 10.83 16.82 4.65
N ALA A 197 12.15 17.00 4.71
CA ALA A 197 13.15 16.32 3.90
C ALA A 197 12.98 16.46 2.37
N ILE A 198 12.38 17.56 1.88
CA ILE A 198 12.22 17.81 0.42
C ILE A 198 13.45 18.49 -0.18
N GLU A 199 14.02 19.49 0.51
CA GLU A 199 15.07 20.36 -0.03
C GLU A 199 16.37 20.22 0.76
N PRO A 200 17.20 19.19 0.47
CA PRO A 200 18.51 19.08 1.08
C PRO A 200 19.44 20.19 0.58
N PRO A 201 20.42 20.62 1.39
CA PRO A 201 21.47 21.52 0.93
C PRO A 201 22.23 20.88 -0.24
N THR A 202 22.77 21.71 -1.14
CA THR A 202 23.49 21.23 -2.32
C THR A 202 24.94 21.69 -2.31
N LEU A 203 25.85 20.82 -2.76
CA LEU A 203 27.24 21.17 -3.02
C LEU A 203 27.44 21.28 -4.53
N ARG A 204 28.06 22.37 -5.00
CA ARG A 204 28.42 22.55 -6.41
C ARG A 204 29.84 22.06 -6.70
N PRO A 205 30.13 21.56 -7.91
CA PRO A 205 31.48 21.14 -8.32
C PRO A 205 32.55 22.23 -8.11
N PRO A 206 33.86 21.88 -8.06
CA PRO A 206 34.42 20.53 -8.02
C PRO A 206 34.13 19.75 -6.73
N TYR A 207 34.12 18.41 -6.83
CA TYR A 207 33.85 17.49 -5.71
C TYR A 207 35.14 16.84 -5.20
N ASP A 208 36.07 17.65 -4.71
CA ASP A 208 37.24 17.11 -4.01
C ASP A 208 36.88 16.61 -2.61
N VAL A 209 37.75 15.74 -2.06
CA VAL A 209 37.53 15.07 -0.77
C VAL A 209 37.31 16.09 0.36
N GLN A 210 38.07 17.17 0.41
CA GLN A 210 37.97 18.15 1.49
C GLN A 210 36.64 18.90 1.44
N ARG A 211 36.20 19.33 0.26
CA ARG A 211 34.91 20.01 0.08
C ARG A 211 33.72 19.10 0.39
N VAL A 212 33.76 17.86 -0.07
CA VAL A 212 32.70 16.89 0.23
C VAL A 212 32.64 16.61 1.74
N VAL A 213 33.78 16.40 2.40
CA VAL A 213 33.82 16.19 3.86
C VAL A 213 33.29 17.41 4.62
N ALA A 214 33.68 18.62 4.23
CA ALA A 214 33.20 19.86 4.85
C ALA A 214 31.68 20.04 4.67
N PHE A 215 31.17 19.75 3.47
CA PHE A 215 29.74 19.79 3.17
C PHE A 215 28.95 18.77 4.00
N THR A 216 29.42 17.51 4.02
CA THR A 216 28.76 16.43 4.73
C THR A 216 28.75 16.66 6.24
N LYS A 217 29.86 17.13 6.83
CA LYS A 217 29.98 17.41 8.27
C LYS A 217 29.33 18.73 8.72
N GLY A 218 29.12 19.66 7.79
CA GLY A 218 28.53 20.96 8.08
C GLY A 218 27.08 21.03 7.62
N PRO A 219 26.80 21.66 6.45
CA PRO A 219 25.43 21.90 5.98
C PRO A 219 24.53 20.67 5.95
N LEU A 220 25.00 19.55 5.38
CA LEU A 220 24.17 18.35 5.24
C LEU A 220 23.88 17.72 6.61
N PHE A 221 24.87 17.59 7.47
CA PHE A 221 24.69 17.02 8.81
C PHE A 221 23.72 17.84 9.68
N ALA A 222 23.85 19.16 9.64
CA ALA A 222 22.96 20.07 10.36
C ALA A 222 21.51 19.91 9.87
N TRP A 223 21.32 19.93 8.54
CA TRP A 223 20.01 19.74 7.92
C TRP A 223 19.41 18.36 8.25
N VAL A 224 20.17 17.27 8.12
CA VAL A 224 19.70 15.92 8.46
C VAL A 224 19.25 15.84 9.91
N THR A 225 20.03 16.41 10.84
CA THR A 225 19.72 16.38 12.27
C THR A 225 18.43 17.14 12.57
N GLU A 226 18.26 18.31 11.96
CA GLU A 226 17.07 19.14 12.11
C GLU A 226 15.82 18.46 11.53
N GLN A 227 15.90 17.95 10.29
CA GLN A 227 14.80 17.24 9.64
C GLN A 227 14.44 15.95 10.40
N ALA A 228 15.42 15.14 10.81
CA ALA A 228 15.17 13.91 11.55
C ALA A 228 14.43 14.16 12.86
N ARG A 229 14.76 15.26 13.56
CA ARG A 229 14.09 15.67 14.80
C ARG A 229 12.66 16.14 14.53
N ALA A 230 12.46 16.98 13.51
CA ALA A 230 11.14 17.44 13.12
C ALA A 230 10.20 16.28 12.76
N ILE A 231 10.70 15.30 12.00
CA ILE A 231 9.96 14.08 11.64
C ILE A 231 9.61 13.28 12.89
N GLU A 232 10.56 13.08 13.80
CA GLU A 232 10.32 12.32 15.04
C GLU A 232 9.29 13.01 15.94
N ASP A 233 9.39 14.32 16.14
CA ASP A 233 8.48 15.08 16.98
C ASP A 233 7.05 15.07 16.41
N LEU A 234 6.89 15.26 15.08
CA LEU A 234 5.59 15.13 14.41
C LEU A 234 5.03 13.70 14.45
N GLY A 235 5.88 12.70 14.23
CA GLY A 235 5.51 11.29 14.29
C GLY A 235 5.01 10.89 15.68
N ARG A 236 5.67 11.38 16.74
CA ARG A 236 5.28 11.15 18.14
C ARG A 236 3.89 11.70 18.45
N LEU A 237 3.56 12.89 17.93
CA LEU A 237 2.20 13.45 18.03
C LEU A 237 1.18 12.56 17.31
N GLY A 238 1.54 12.03 16.14
CA GLY A 238 0.70 11.11 15.37
C GLY A 238 0.35 9.81 16.08
N VAL A 239 1.26 9.26 16.91
CA VAL A 239 1.04 7.99 17.63
C VAL A 239 -0.18 8.06 18.57
N ALA A 240 -0.47 9.22 19.14
CA ALA A 240 -1.59 9.43 20.05
C ALA A 240 -2.94 9.59 19.34
N LEU A 241 -2.94 9.79 18.02
CA LEU A 241 -4.17 9.92 17.25
C LEU A 241 -4.87 8.55 17.12
N PRO A 242 -6.20 8.52 16.98
CA PRO A 242 -6.92 7.28 16.69
C PRO A 242 -7.07 7.06 15.18
N PHE A 243 -7.18 5.79 14.79
CA PHE A 243 -7.79 5.34 13.54
C PHE A 243 -7.29 6.08 12.29
N TYR A 244 -8.19 6.64 11.47
CA TYR A 244 -7.84 7.31 10.21
C TYR A 244 -6.81 8.44 10.41
N ALA A 245 -6.96 9.25 11.45
CA ALA A 245 -6.03 10.33 11.77
C ALA A 245 -4.61 9.81 12.05
N LYS A 246 -4.49 8.69 12.75
CA LYS A 246 -3.21 8.01 12.96
C LYS A 246 -2.65 7.46 11.66
N GLY A 247 -3.50 6.84 10.85
CA GLY A 247 -3.13 6.24 9.57
C GLY A 247 -2.46 7.24 8.63
N ILE A 248 -3.08 8.41 8.45
CA ILE A 248 -2.56 9.45 7.54
C ILE A 248 -1.23 10.04 8.04
N VAL A 249 -1.06 10.24 9.35
CA VAL A 249 0.19 10.75 9.91
C VAL A 249 1.30 9.70 9.84
N ALA A 250 1.00 8.44 10.19
CA ALA A 250 1.99 7.37 10.22
C ALA A 250 2.53 7.05 8.82
N VAL A 251 1.69 7.06 7.78
CA VAL A 251 2.15 6.93 6.39
C VAL A 251 3.06 8.10 6.01
N GLU A 252 2.68 9.34 6.28
CA GLU A 252 3.52 10.49 5.91
C GLU A 252 4.82 10.56 6.71
N ALA A 253 4.82 10.12 7.98
CA ALA A 253 6.03 10.00 8.78
C ALA A 253 6.99 8.96 8.17
N GLY A 254 6.44 7.80 7.76
CA GLY A 254 7.20 6.78 7.07
C GLY A 254 7.83 7.29 5.77
N ARG A 255 7.05 8.02 4.96
CA ARG A 255 7.53 8.63 3.73
C ARG A 255 8.58 9.71 3.98
N ALA A 256 8.42 10.52 5.01
CA ALA A 256 9.37 11.57 5.39
C ALA A 256 10.74 11.02 5.77
N ASP A 257 10.78 9.97 6.60
CA ASP A 257 12.02 9.28 6.93
C ASP A 257 12.72 8.72 5.68
N MET A 258 11.94 8.25 4.70
CA MET A 258 12.53 7.71 3.48
C MET A 258 13.02 8.78 2.52
N ARG A 259 12.34 9.93 2.43
CA ARG A 259 12.89 11.10 1.73
C ARG A 259 14.21 11.53 2.36
N LEU A 260 14.34 11.47 3.68
CA LEU A 260 15.60 11.77 4.37
C LEU A 260 16.70 10.78 3.98
N VAL A 261 16.40 9.48 3.97
CA VAL A 261 17.33 8.42 3.52
C VAL A 261 17.76 8.65 2.06
N GLU A 262 16.82 8.90 1.15
CA GLU A 262 17.08 9.19 -0.25
C GLU A 262 17.96 10.45 -0.41
N ALA A 263 17.65 11.53 0.32
CA ALA A 263 18.42 12.77 0.30
C ALA A 263 19.89 12.57 0.73
N VAL A 264 20.14 11.76 1.77
CA VAL A 264 21.51 11.44 2.19
C VAL A 264 22.23 10.58 1.16
N ARG A 265 21.54 9.60 0.54
CA ARG A 265 22.12 8.77 -0.53
C ARG A 265 22.46 9.57 -1.78
N SER A 266 21.73 10.65 -2.05
CA SER A 266 21.97 11.55 -3.19
C SER A 266 23.07 12.58 -2.94
N ALA A 267 23.71 12.60 -1.77
CA ALA A 267 24.84 13.49 -1.50
C ALA A 267 26.01 13.18 -2.44
N PRO A 268 26.72 14.21 -2.95
CA PRO A 268 27.78 14.00 -3.93
C PRO A 268 28.97 13.25 -3.34
N LEU A 269 29.49 12.29 -4.11
CA LEU A 269 30.73 11.59 -3.79
C LEU A 269 31.96 12.39 -4.23
N PRO A 270 33.10 12.25 -3.53
CA PRO A 270 34.39 12.74 -4.03
C PRO A 270 34.71 12.10 -5.39
N ASP A 271 35.34 12.87 -6.29
CA ASP A 271 35.62 12.39 -7.66
C ASP A 271 36.50 11.13 -7.68
N ALA A 272 37.36 10.93 -6.68
CA ALA A 272 38.16 9.71 -6.51
C ALA A 272 37.28 8.46 -6.25
N MET A 273 36.28 8.57 -5.39
CA MET A 273 35.33 7.49 -5.09
C MET A 273 34.36 7.23 -6.24
N ARG A 274 33.99 8.27 -6.99
CA ARG A 274 33.09 8.12 -8.15
C ARG A 274 33.75 7.34 -9.30
N LYS A 275 35.07 7.46 -9.46
CA LYS A 275 35.84 6.80 -10.51
C LYS A 275 36.25 5.37 -10.15
N ASP A 276 36.14 4.99 -8.88
CA ASP A 276 36.48 3.66 -8.37
C ASP A 276 35.20 2.92 -7.93
N ALA A 277 34.81 1.91 -8.70
CA ALA A 277 33.58 1.16 -8.47
C ALA A 277 33.63 0.34 -7.16
N GLU A 278 34.79 -0.17 -6.76
CA GLU A 278 34.95 -0.94 -5.53
C GLU A 278 34.79 -0.01 -4.31
N LEU A 279 35.48 1.12 -4.34
CA LEU A 279 35.40 2.12 -3.26
C LEU A 279 34.00 2.72 -3.16
N GLY A 280 33.33 2.95 -4.29
CA GLY A 280 31.92 3.35 -4.33
C GLY A 280 30.99 2.32 -3.69
N ASN A 281 31.19 1.03 -3.96
CA ASN A 281 30.39 -0.05 -3.38
C ASN A 281 30.59 -0.16 -1.87
N VAL A 282 31.83 -0.09 -1.37
CA VAL A 282 32.13 -0.09 0.08
C VAL A 282 31.45 1.11 0.76
N TYR A 283 31.58 2.31 0.18
CA TYR A 283 30.93 3.51 0.71
C TYR A 283 29.41 3.36 0.82
N TYR A 284 28.74 2.91 -0.24
CA TYR A 284 27.28 2.73 -0.19
C TYR A 284 26.86 1.60 0.75
N GLY A 285 27.67 0.56 0.90
CA GLY A 285 27.46 -0.50 1.88
C GLY A 285 27.49 0.02 3.32
N GLU A 286 28.51 0.81 3.68
CA GLU A 286 28.60 1.45 5.00
C GLU A 286 27.48 2.47 5.20
N LEU A 287 27.23 3.31 4.19
CA LEU A 287 26.15 4.30 4.25
C LEU A 287 24.80 3.63 4.50
N ASP A 288 24.52 2.52 3.82
CA ASP A 288 23.27 1.80 4.00
C ASP A 288 23.11 1.21 5.41
N GLN A 289 24.19 0.73 6.04
CA GLN A 289 24.18 0.30 7.44
C GLN A 289 23.90 1.47 8.39
N LEU A 290 24.47 2.64 8.10
CA LEU A 290 24.29 3.86 8.91
C LEU A 290 22.88 4.43 8.78
N LEU A 291 22.26 4.30 7.61
CA LEU A 291 20.89 4.74 7.33
C LEU A 291 19.83 3.75 7.84
N GLU A 292 20.22 2.55 8.27
CA GLU A 292 19.30 1.49 8.67
C GLU A 292 18.32 1.90 9.80
N PRO A 293 18.71 2.66 10.85
CA PRO A 293 17.75 3.10 11.85
C PRO A 293 16.61 3.95 11.27
N TRP A 294 16.90 4.81 10.29
CA TRP A 294 15.87 5.61 9.61
C TRP A 294 15.03 4.75 8.68
N LYS A 295 15.64 3.80 7.95
CA LYS A 295 14.92 2.81 7.13
C LYS A 295 13.91 2.01 7.97
N GLN A 296 14.34 1.52 9.12
CA GLN A 296 13.47 0.77 10.05
C GLN A 296 12.35 1.63 10.61
N ARG A 297 12.67 2.84 11.08
CA ARG A 297 11.67 3.78 11.59
C ARG A 297 10.63 4.12 10.53
N GLY A 298 11.06 4.46 9.31
CA GLY A 298 10.16 4.81 8.24
C GLY A 298 9.31 3.63 7.76
N ARG A 299 9.91 2.43 7.68
CA ARG A 299 9.17 1.18 7.42
C ARG A 299 8.09 0.95 8.48
N ASP A 300 8.47 0.99 9.75
CA ASP A 300 7.55 0.66 10.84
C ASP A 300 6.41 1.68 10.95
N ALA A 301 6.69 2.97 10.74
CA ALA A 301 5.67 4.01 10.67
C ALA A 301 4.70 3.77 9.49
N ALA A 302 5.22 3.49 8.30
CA ALA A 302 4.38 3.18 7.13
C ALA A 302 3.51 1.94 7.37
N LEU A 303 4.04 0.89 8.00
CA LEU A 303 3.31 -0.33 8.34
C LEU A 303 2.17 -0.07 9.35
N VAL A 304 2.40 0.78 10.36
CA VAL A 304 1.33 1.24 11.25
C VAL A 304 0.25 1.97 10.45
N GLY A 305 0.67 2.87 9.55
CA GLY A 305 -0.25 3.61 8.70
C GLY A 305 -1.12 2.71 7.80
N LEU A 306 -0.50 1.73 7.14
CA LEU A 306 -1.19 0.74 6.32
C LEU A 306 -2.19 -0.08 7.14
N ARG A 307 -1.86 -0.47 8.36
CA ARG A 307 -2.79 -1.17 9.26
C ARG A 307 -4.02 -0.33 9.58
N GLU A 308 -3.85 0.94 9.94
CA GLU A 308 -4.99 1.83 10.24
C GLU A 308 -5.86 2.08 8.99
N LEU A 309 -5.25 2.32 7.83
CA LEU A 309 -5.97 2.54 6.57
C LEU A 309 -6.70 1.28 6.07
N SER A 310 -6.13 0.09 6.32
CA SER A 310 -6.83 -1.18 6.09
C SER A 310 -8.06 -1.33 7.00
N SER A 311 -7.97 -0.87 8.25
CA SER A 311 -9.09 -0.89 9.20
C SER A 311 -10.21 0.05 8.76
N VAL A 312 -9.86 1.21 8.18
CA VAL A 312 -10.82 2.11 7.52
C VAL A 312 -11.47 1.44 6.31
N GLY A 313 -10.71 0.62 5.57
CA GLY A 313 -11.16 -0.12 4.39
C GLY A 313 -10.72 0.48 3.05
N VAL A 314 -9.64 1.27 3.06
CA VAL A 314 -9.16 2.01 1.88
C VAL A 314 -8.58 1.06 0.84
N LEU A 315 -9.04 1.12 -0.40
CA LEU A 315 -8.51 0.36 -1.54
C LEU A 315 -7.69 1.21 -2.51
N ARG A 316 -8.08 2.47 -2.72
CA ARG A 316 -7.42 3.41 -3.65
C ARG A 316 -7.16 4.73 -2.95
N ASP A 317 -5.88 5.00 -2.72
CA ASP A 317 -5.40 6.23 -2.09
C ASP A 317 -3.92 6.45 -2.37
N ALA A 318 -3.55 7.68 -2.76
CA ALA A 318 -2.18 8.03 -3.12
C ALA A 318 -1.18 7.81 -1.96
N ARG A 319 -1.64 7.89 -0.71
CA ARG A 319 -0.80 7.63 0.47
C ARG A 319 -0.48 6.14 0.59
N VAL A 320 -1.47 5.27 0.37
CA VAL A 320 -1.27 3.82 0.40
C VAL A 320 -0.34 3.40 -0.74
N GLU A 321 -0.58 3.89 -1.95
CA GLU A 321 0.27 3.64 -3.12
C GLU A 321 1.71 4.13 -2.88
N GLY A 322 1.86 5.37 -2.40
CA GLY A 322 3.16 5.96 -2.09
C GLY A 322 3.93 5.19 -1.00
N ALA A 323 3.24 4.74 0.05
CA ALA A 323 3.82 3.93 1.11
C ALA A 323 4.29 2.56 0.60
N ARG A 324 3.44 1.87 -0.17
CA ARG A 324 3.76 0.54 -0.72
C ARG A 324 4.90 0.62 -1.74
N ALA A 325 4.87 1.60 -2.64
CA ALA A 325 5.96 1.83 -3.60
C ALA A 325 7.29 2.10 -2.89
N MET A 326 7.28 2.88 -1.81
CA MET A 326 8.47 3.12 -0.99
C MET A 326 8.98 1.83 -0.32
N LEU A 327 8.09 1.06 0.32
CA LEU A 327 8.46 -0.20 0.97
C LEU A 327 9.02 -1.23 -0.04
N SER A 328 8.42 -1.31 -1.23
CA SER A 328 8.86 -2.18 -2.32
C SER A 328 10.29 -1.83 -2.79
N ARG A 329 10.61 -0.54 -2.96
CA ARG A 329 11.96 -0.09 -3.35
C ARG A 329 13.04 -0.45 -2.33
N LEU A 330 12.72 -0.40 -1.05
CA LEU A 330 13.70 -0.60 0.03
C LEU A 330 14.04 -2.08 0.26
N TYR A 331 13.09 -2.98 -0.01
CA TYR A 331 13.20 -4.38 0.36
C TYR A 331 13.00 -5.28 -0.87
N GLY A 332 13.98 -5.25 -1.79
CA GLY A 332 13.94 -5.90 -3.11
C GLY A 332 13.66 -7.42 -3.18
N GLY A 333 13.46 -8.10 -2.05
CA GLY A 333 13.01 -9.50 -1.95
C GLY A 333 11.80 -9.74 -1.03
N ARG A 334 11.24 -8.70 -0.38
CA ARG A 334 10.04 -8.77 0.48
C ARG A 334 9.04 -7.75 -0.02
N ARG A 335 8.29 -8.17 -1.04
CA ARG A 335 7.46 -7.29 -1.83
C ARG A 335 6.08 -7.15 -1.21
N VAL A 336 5.83 -6.00 -0.57
CA VAL A 336 4.49 -5.59 -0.12
C VAL A 336 3.48 -5.58 -1.28
N ASP A 337 3.96 -5.51 -2.52
CA ASP A 337 3.24 -5.52 -3.78
C ASP A 337 3.25 -6.87 -4.51
N ALA A 338 3.73 -7.97 -3.90
CA ALA A 338 3.83 -9.24 -4.63
C ALA A 338 2.47 -9.79 -5.11
N LEU A 339 1.39 -9.52 -4.38
CA LEU A 339 0.02 -9.93 -4.74
C LEU A 339 -0.63 -9.01 -5.78
N ASP A 340 -0.01 -7.90 -6.18
CA ASP A 340 -0.57 -6.96 -7.16
C ASP A 340 -0.60 -7.58 -8.56
N ALA A 341 0.30 -8.54 -8.83
CA ALA A 341 0.36 -9.26 -10.10
C ALA A 341 -0.71 -10.36 -10.23
N LEU A 342 -1.45 -10.71 -9.17
CA LEU A 342 -2.55 -11.66 -9.27
C LEU A 342 -3.63 -11.16 -10.26
N ALA A 343 -4.14 -12.08 -11.06
CA ALA A 343 -5.09 -11.79 -12.12
C ALA A 343 -6.51 -12.13 -11.67
N LEU A 344 -7.31 -11.11 -11.45
CA LEU A 344 -8.70 -11.28 -11.05
C LEU A 344 -9.65 -11.13 -12.24
N PRO A 345 -10.82 -11.78 -12.23
CA PRO A 345 -11.90 -11.50 -13.18
C PRO A 345 -12.17 -10.00 -13.34
N GLU A 346 -12.53 -9.56 -14.54
CA GLU A 346 -12.84 -8.15 -14.77
C GLU A 346 -14.09 -7.73 -14.00
N LEU A 347 -14.03 -6.55 -13.37
CA LEU A 347 -15.20 -5.97 -12.73
C LEU A 347 -16.17 -5.43 -13.80
N PRO A 348 -17.49 -5.53 -13.58
CA PRO A 348 -18.45 -4.80 -14.39
C PRO A 348 -18.09 -3.30 -14.47
N PRO A 349 -18.34 -2.60 -15.58
CA PRO A 349 -18.13 -1.17 -15.66
C PRO A 349 -18.90 -0.44 -14.55
N ALA A 350 -18.28 0.59 -13.96
CA ALA A 350 -18.97 1.44 -13.00
C ALA A 350 -19.99 2.32 -13.74
N ALA A 351 -21.27 2.20 -13.37
CA ALA A 351 -22.37 2.97 -13.95
C ALA A 351 -23.30 3.46 -12.82
N PRO A 352 -22.87 4.46 -12.02
CA PRO A 352 -23.67 4.94 -10.90
C PRO A 352 -24.96 5.57 -11.40
N SER A 353 -26.08 5.10 -10.86
CA SER A 353 -27.45 5.51 -11.23
C SER A 353 -28.11 6.40 -10.18
N SER A 354 -27.64 6.33 -8.93
CA SER A 354 -28.17 7.10 -7.80
C SER A 354 -27.15 8.09 -7.25
N LEU A 355 -27.64 9.04 -6.44
CA LEU A 355 -26.80 9.99 -5.71
C LEU A 355 -25.80 9.25 -4.80
N GLU A 356 -26.28 8.25 -4.08
CA GLU A 356 -25.49 7.45 -3.16
C GLU A 356 -24.38 6.67 -3.89
N GLU A 357 -24.68 6.10 -5.06
CA GLU A 357 -23.69 5.40 -5.88
C GLU A 357 -22.59 6.33 -6.41
N ARG A 358 -22.96 7.54 -6.88
CA ARG A 358 -21.97 8.54 -7.31
C ARG A 358 -21.07 8.96 -6.16
N LEU A 359 -21.65 9.26 -5.00
CA LEU A 359 -20.90 9.63 -3.80
C LEU A 359 -20.01 8.49 -3.29
N ALA A 360 -20.47 7.23 -3.35
CA ALA A 360 -19.69 6.07 -2.95
C ALA A 360 -18.40 5.90 -3.79
N GLY A 361 -18.46 6.22 -5.10
CA GLY A 361 -17.29 6.20 -5.98
C GLY A 361 -16.40 7.45 -5.90
N ALA A 362 -16.98 8.60 -5.51
CA ALA A 362 -16.27 9.88 -5.49
C ALA A 362 -15.55 10.15 -4.16
N LEU A 363 -16.16 9.77 -3.02
CA LEU A 363 -15.66 10.11 -1.69
C LEU A 363 -14.47 9.24 -1.28
N PRO A 364 -13.47 9.80 -0.58
CA PRO A 364 -12.50 8.99 0.14
C PRO A 364 -13.20 8.10 1.18
N THR A 365 -12.71 6.87 1.36
CA THR A 365 -13.40 5.80 2.11
C THR A 365 -13.85 6.21 3.52
N TYR A 366 -13.02 6.98 4.23
CA TYR A 366 -13.37 7.46 5.57
C TYR A 366 -14.65 8.32 5.56
N TYR A 367 -14.76 9.25 4.61
CA TYR A 367 -15.90 10.17 4.53
C TYR A 367 -17.15 9.49 3.95
N ALA A 368 -16.99 8.57 3.00
CA ALA A 368 -18.08 7.70 2.56
C ALA A 368 -18.69 6.94 3.74
N GLY A 369 -17.86 6.40 4.63
CA GLY A 369 -18.29 5.70 5.85
C GLY A 369 -19.04 6.56 6.86
N ARG A 370 -18.91 7.89 6.78
CA ARG A 370 -19.57 8.85 7.67
C ARG A 370 -20.84 9.43 7.08
N LEU A 371 -20.86 9.61 5.75
CA LEU A 371 -21.93 10.30 5.03
C LEU A 371 -23.00 9.38 4.47
N LEU A 372 -22.63 8.15 4.09
CA LEU A 372 -23.55 7.22 3.46
C LEU A 372 -24.15 6.25 4.50
N PRO A 373 -25.44 5.90 4.36
CA PRO A 373 -26.09 4.94 5.24
C PRO A 373 -25.42 3.55 5.11
N PRO A 374 -24.98 2.91 6.21
CA PRO A 374 -24.28 1.63 6.16
C PRO A 374 -25.02 0.52 5.41
N GLU A 375 -26.35 0.47 5.55
CA GLU A 375 -27.23 -0.50 4.89
C GLU A 375 -27.26 -0.37 3.36
N ALA A 376 -26.90 0.80 2.81
CA ALA A 376 -26.79 0.96 1.36
C ALA A 376 -25.74 0.05 0.74
N ALA A 377 -24.74 -0.40 1.52
CA ALA A 377 -23.76 -1.38 1.04
C ALA A 377 -24.38 -2.71 0.63
N ALA A 378 -25.55 -3.11 1.15
CA ALA A 378 -26.16 -4.37 0.70
C ALA A 378 -26.61 -4.32 -0.78
N ARG A 379 -26.72 -3.13 -1.37
CA ARG A 379 -27.10 -2.94 -2.77
C ARG A 379 -25.91 -3.17 -3.70
N PRO A 380 -26.01 -4.04 -4.73
CA PRO A 380 -24.91 -4.31 -5.66
C PRO A 380 -24.30 -3.06 -6.30
N GLY A 381 -25.11 -2.11 -6.77
CA GLY A 381 -24.61 -0.87 -7.37
C GLY A 381 -23.75 -0.02 -6.43
N THR A 382 -24.12 0.06 -5.15
CA THR A 382 -23.33 0.78 -4.14
C THR A 382 -22.03 0.02 -3.82
N LEU A 383 -22.07 -1.31 -3.64
CA LEU A 383 -20.87 -2.14 -3.45
C LEU A 383 -19.90 -2.04 -4.63
N ARG A 384 -20.44 -2.05 -5.85
CA ARG A 384 -19.63 -1.86 -7.05
C ARG A 384 -18.90 -0.52 -6.98
N MET A 385 -19.53 0.53 -6.47
CA MET A 385 -18.89 1.83 -6.34
C MET A 385 -17.85 1.89 -5.23
N PHE A 386 -18.06 1.19 -4.12
CA PHE A 386 -17.03 1.06 -3.09
C PHE A 386 -15.76 0.35 -3.56
N LEU A 387 -15.80 -0.48 -4.60
CA LEU A 387 -14.58 -1.07 -5.18
C LEU A 387 -13.64 -0.03 -5.83
N GLU A 388 -14.14 1.16 -6.19
CA GLU A 388 -13.31 2.24 -6.74
C GLU A 388 -12.47 2.96 -5.67
N ARG A 389 -12.86 2.87 -4.39
CA ARG A 389 -12.24 3.65 -3.30
C ARG A 389 -11.90 2.83 -2.07
N GLY A 390 -12.85 2.02 -1.60
CA GLY A 390 -12.76 1.19 -0.41
C GLY A 390 -14.13 0.95 0.23
N VAL A 391 -14.27 -0.13 1.02
CA VAL A 391 -15.51 -0.45 1.75
C VAL A 391 -15.37 0.03 3.21
N PRO A 392 -16.07 1.10 3.62
CA PRO A 392 -15.86 1.71 4.93
C PRO A 392 -16.19 0.78 6.09
N LEU A 393 -15.51 0.95 7.23
CA LEU A 393 -15.70 0.11 8.42
C LEU A 393 -17.18 -0.05 8.86
N PRO A 394 -18.01 1.01 8.97
CA PRO A 394 -19.43 0.85 9.32
C PRO A 394 -20.22 0.03 8.30
N HIS A 395 -19.87 0.14 7.01
CA HIS A 395 -20.52 -0.59 5.93
C HIS A 395 -20.11 -2.07 5.95
N ARG A 396 -18.85 -2.40 6.26
CA ARG A 396 -18.43 -3.79 6.51
C ARG A 396 -19.17 -4.42 7.69
N ALA A 397 -19.38 -3.65 8.76
CA ALA A 397 -20.17 -4.12 9.90
C ALA A 397 -21.63 -4.40 9.52
N ALA A 398 -22.26 -3.53 8.71
CA ALA A 398 -23.61 -3.75 8.21
C ALA A 398 -23.69 -4.97 7.26
N LEU A 399 -22.73 -5.11 6.35
CA LEU A 399 -22.65 -6.25 5.42
C LEU A 399 -22.51 -7.59 6.14
N ARG A 400 -21.81 -7.63 7.28
CA ARG A 400 -21.69 -8.86 8.10
C ARG A 400 -23.04 -9.34 8.63
N ALA A 401 -23.98 -8.43 8.89
CA ALA A 401 -25.30 -8.73 9.43
C ALA A 401 -26.38 -8.84 8.35
N ALA A 402 -26.07 -8.49 7.11
CA ALA A 402 -27.05 -8.41 6.02
C ALA A 402 -27.21 -9.75 5.29
N GLU A 403 -28.44 -10.01 4.82
CA GLU A 403 -28.67 -11.02 3.79
C GLU A 403 -28.29 -10.45 2.42
N LEU A 404 -27.24 -11.00 1.81
CA LEU A 404 -26.71 -10.53 0.54
C LEU A 404 -27.27 -11.34 -0.63
N SER A 405 -27.69 -10.65 -1.68
CA SER A 405 -27.95 -11.27 -2.98
C SER A 405 -26.67 -11.93 -3.53
N PRO A 406 -26.77 -12.90 -4.45
CA PRO A 406 -25.61 -13.51 -5.10
C PRO A 406 -24.62 -12.49 -5.68
N GLU A 407 -25.14 -11.44 -6.31
CA GLU A 407 -24.33 -10.37 -6.91
C GLU A 407 -23.61 -9.53 -5.83
N ALA A 408 -24.32 -9.12 -4.78
CA ALA A 408 -23.71 -8.37 -3.66
C ALA A 408 -22.64 -9.22 -2.94
N ARG A 409 -22.89 -10.51 -2.76
CA ARG A 409 -21.94 -11.47 -2.17
C ARG A 409 -20.67 -11.60 -3.01
N LEU A 410 -20.81 -11.68 -4.33
CA LEU A 410 -19.68 -11.72 -5.27
C LEU A 410 -18.86 -10.42 -5.22
N LEU A 411 -19.51 -9.26 -5.32
CA LEU A 411 -18.84 -7.95 -5.26
C LEU A 411 -18.16 -7.73 -3.91
N TYR A 412 -18.79 -8.14 -2.81
CA TYR A 412 -18.19 -7.99 -1.49
C TYR A 412 -17.00 -8.94 -1.32
N ALA A 413 -17.10 -10.21 -1.74
CA ALA A 413 -15.96 -11.12 -1.74
C ALA A 413 -14.79 -10.60 -2.57
N ARG A 414 -15.09 -9.94 -3.71
CA ARG A 414 -14.08 -9.24 -4.51
C ARG A 414 -13.45 -8.08 -3.72
N ALA A 415 -14.23 -7.24 -3.04
CA ALA A 415 -13.69 -6.16 -2.23
C ALA A 415 -12.79 -6.67 -1.09
N ARG A 416 -13.15 -7.81 -0.48
CA ARG A 416 -12.31 -8.49 0.51
C ARG A 416 -11.00 -8.98 -0.11
N LEU A 417 -11.04 -9.63 -1.27
CA LEU A 417 -9.83 -10.05 -1.97
C LEU A 417 -8.90 -8.86 -2.27
N GLU A 418 -9.43 -7.73 -2.73
CA GLU A 418 -8.61 -6.53 -2.99
C GLU A 418 -7.99 -5.97 -1.69
N LEU A 419 -8.73 -5.93 -0.58
CA LEU A 419 -8.18 -5.54 0.73
C LEU A 419 -7.07 -6.50 1.19
N GLY A 420 -7.31 -7.80 1.07
CA GLY A 420 -6.38 -8.85 1.43
C GLY A 420 -5.08 -8.76 0.63
N ARG A 421 -5.17 -8.50 -0.68
CA ARG A 421 -4.01 -8.32 -1.58
C ARG A 421 -3.23 -7.05 -1.23
N LEU A 422 -3.93 -5.94 -1.03
CA LEU A 422 -3.31 -4.63 -0.80
C LEU A 422 -2.54 -4.58 0.53
N TYR A 423 -3.08 -5.20 1.57
CA TYR A 423 -2.56 -5.12 2.94
C TYR A 423 -2.02 -6.43 3.49
N TRP A 424 -1.97 -7.49 2.70
CA TRP A 424 -1.59 -8.84 3.15
C TRP A 424 -2.41 -9.31 4.35
N ARG A 425 -3.73 -9.17 4.27
CA ARG A 425 -4.65 -9.51 5.37
C ARG A 425 -5.33 -10.84 5.13
N ALA A 426 -4.80 -11.91 5.73
CA ALA A 426 -5.39 -13.25 5.67
C ALA A 426 -6.88 -13.30 6.06
N VAL A 427 -7.29 -12.47 7.03
CA VAL A 427 -8.69 -12.38 7.45
C VAL A 427 -9.62 -11.91 6.32
N ASP A 428 -9.15 -11.09 5.38
CA ASP A 428 -9.98 -10.69 4.25
C ASP A 428 -10.20 -11.87 3.29
N PHE A 429 -9.19 -12.73 3.09
CA PHE A 429 -9.34 -13.97 2.30
C PHE A 429 -10.28 -14.97 2.98
N ASP A 430 -10.18 -15.17 4.29
CA ASP A 430 -11.12 -16.02 5.04
C ASP A 430 -12.56 -15.52 4.92
N GLN A 431 -12.78 -14.21 4.98
CA GLN A 431 -14.12 -13.63 4.82
C GLN A 431 -14.63 -13.74 3.36
N ALA A 432 -13.75 -13.62 2.36
CA ALA A 432 -14.11 -13.92 0.97
C ALA A 432 -14.49 -15.41 0.78
N THR A 433 -13.74 -16.32 1.39
CA THR A 433 -14.07 -17.75 1.43
C THR A 433 -15.44 -17.96 2.07
N ALA A 434 -15.69 -17.42 3.27
CA ALA A 434 -16.98 -17.55 3.96
C ALA A 434 -18.15 -17.08 3.09
N LEU A 435 -18.00 -15.94 2.41
CA LEU A 435 -19.01 -15.42 1.49
C LEU A 435 -19.25 -16.37 0.32
N LEU A 436 -18.21 -16.90 -0.32
CA LEU A 436 -18.34 -17.68 -1.56
C LEU A 436 -18.64 -19.17 -1.33
N THR A 437 -18.38 -19.69 -0.13
CA THR A 437 -18.80 -21.06 0.26
C THR A 437 -20.26 -21.10 0.69
N ALA A 438 -20.76 -20.05 1.36
CA ALA A 438 -22.16 -19.92 1.74
C ALA A 438 -23.04 -19.40 0.58
N TRP A 439 -22.85 -19.95 -0.61
CA TRP A 439 -23.66 -19.62 -1.78
C TRP A 439 -25.10 -20.17 -1.62
N PRO A 440 -26.15 -19.47 -2.10
CA PRO A 440 -27.53 -19.93 -1.92
C PRO A 440 -27.78 -21.34 -2.46
N GLU A 441 -28.48 -22.15 -1.67
CA GLU A 441 -28.85 -23.51 -2.07
C GLU A 441 -29.76 -23.49 -3.30
N GLY A 442 -29.56 -24.45 -4.21
CA GLY A 442 -30.30 -24.52 -5.48
C GLY A 442 -29.84 -23.53 -6.56
N ALA A 443 -28.91 -22.61 -6.26
CA ALA A 443 -28.29 -21.73 -7.25
C ALA A 443 -26.89 -22.21 -7.62
N ALA A 444 -26.63 -22.43 -8.90
CA ALA A 444 -25.29 -22.77 -9.37
C ALA A 444 -24.31 -21.61 -9.09
N ARG A 445 -23.15 -21.91 -8.50
CA ARG A 445 -22.09 -20.92 -8.30
C ARG A 445 -21.48 -20.55 -9.67
N PRO A 446 -21.50 -19.27 -10.08
CA PRO A 446 -20.96 -18.86 -11.37
C PRO A 446 -19.44 -19.06 -11.42
N ALA A 447 -18.89 -19.21 -12.63
CA ALA A 447 -17.45 -19.45 -12.83
C ALA A 447 -16.58 -18.37 -12.19
N GLU A 448 -17.06 -17.12 -12.16
CA GLU A 448 -16.36 -15.99 -11.52
C GLU A 448 -16.25 -16.20 -10.00
N ALA A 449 -17.36 -16.55 -9.34
CA ALA A 449 -17.38 -16.85 -7.91
C ALA A 449 -16.49 -18.06 -7.58
N THR A 450 -16.47 -19.08 -8.45
CA THR A 450 -15.60 -20.25 -8.28
C THR A 450 -14.11 -19.88 -8.41
N MET A 451 -13.74 -19.03 -9.36
CA MET A 451 -12.37 -18.52 -9.50
C MET A 451 -11.94 -17.69 -8.27
N LEU A 452 -12.78 -16.76 -7.81
CA LEU A 452 -12.48 -15.94 -6.64
C LEU A 452 -12.37 -16.79 -5.36
N LEU A 453 -13.19 -17.83 -5.21
CA LEU A 453 -13.09 -18.75 -4.08
C LEU A 453 -11.78 -19.53 -4.14
N ALA A 454 -11.40 -20.05 -5.30
CA ALA A 454 -10.15 -20.77 -5.48
C ALA A 454 -8.95 -19.91 -5.08
N LEU A 455 -8.94 -18.64 -5.48
CA LEU A 455 -7.90 -17.70 -5.09
C LEU A 455 -7.91 -17.40 -3.58
N ALA A 456 -9.10 -17.17 -2.99
CA ALA A 456 -9.22 -16.94 -1.56
C ALA A 456 -8.66 -18.11 -0.74
N LEU A 457 -8.97 -19.35 -1.14
CA LEU A 457 -8.43 -20.57 -0.51
C LEU A 457 -6.90 -20.64 -0.62
N GLY A 458 -6.32 -20.31 -1.77
CA GLY A 458 -4.86 -20.31 -1.94
C GLY A 458 -4.11 -19.27 -1.08
N LEU A 459 -4.80 -18.22 -0.63
CA LEU A 459 -4.21 -17.08 0.08
C LEU A 459 -4.57 -17.00 1.57
N ARG A 460 -5.61 -17.70 2.05
CA ARG A 460 -6.16 -17.54 3.42
C ARG A 460 -5.21 -17.87 4.57
N ASN A 461 -4.21 -18.69 4.31
CA ASN A 461 -3.18 -19.05 5.27
C ASN A 461 -1.99 -18.08 5.26
N GLY A 462 -2.08 -17.02 4.45
CA GLY A 462 -1.13 -15.92 4.34
C GLY A 462 -0.85 -15.17 5.66
N PRO A 463 0.01 -14.14 5.59
CA PRO A 463 0.24 -13.23 6.70
C PRO A 463 -1.03 -12.57 7.24
N GLU A 464 -1.01 -12.20 8.52
CA GLU A 464 -2.10 -11.44 9.16
C GLU A 464 -2.17 -10.00 8.66
N ASP A 465 -1.01 -9.39 8.37
CA ASP A 465 -0.89 -8.05 7.83
C ASP A 465 0.45 -7.85 7.08
N ALA A 466 0.57 -6.68 6.45
CA ALA A 466 1.79 -6.23 5.77
C ALA A 466 2.99 -6.16 6.72
N ALA A 467 2.81 -5.93 8.02
CA ALA A 467 3.94 -5.87 8.95
C ALA A 467 4.55 -7.26 9.14
N LEU A 468 3.72 -8.28 9.28
CA LEU A 468 4.17 -9.67 9.35
C LEU A 468 4.90 -10.08 8.08
N MET A 469 4.34 -9.72 6.91
CA MET A 469 4.99 -9.95 5.61
C MET A 469 6.36 -9.26 5.51
N MET A 470 6.47 -8.00 5.93
CA MET A 470 7.74 -7.27 5.82
C MET A 470 8.78 -7.72 6.86
N ARG A 471 8.35 -8.18 8.05
CA ARG A 471 9.24 -8.53 9.17
C ARG A 471 9.71 -9.97 9.15
N ARG A 472 8.84 -10.95 8.81
CA ARG A 472 9.23 -12.36 8.77
C ARG A 472 10.07 -12.64 7.53
N ALA A 473 11.28 -13.14 7.74
CA ALA A 473 12.04 -13.84 6.73
C ALA A 473 12.64 -15.11 7.30
N PRO A 474 12.80 -16.14 6.45
CA PRO A 474 12.42 -16.18 5.02
C PRO A 474 10.91 -16.36 4.76
N LEU A 475 10.48 -16.19 3.50
CA LEU A 475 9.09 -16.40 3.02
C LEU A 475 8.61 -17.86 3.20
N ALA A 476 9.51 -18.79 3.51
CA ALA A 476 9.15 -20.11 4.02
C ALA A 476 8.37 -19.95 5.34
N GLY A 477 7.09 -20.29 5.33
CA GLY A 477 6.20 -20.11 6.49
C GLY A 477 5.17 -19.00 6.36
N LEU A 478 5.00 -18.41 5.17
CA LEU A 478 3.84 -17.54 4.90
C LEU A 478 2.50 -18.30 4.90
N GLY A 479 2.50 -19.63 4.95
CA GLY A 479 1.29 -20.46 4.91
C GLY A 479 0.59 -20.49 3.54
N LEU A 480 1.09 -19.75 2.56
CA LEU A 480 0.60 -19.77 1.18
C LEU A 480 0.94 -21.09 0.48
N GLY A 481 0.10 -21.53 -0.46
CA GLY A 481 0.41 -22.68 -1.33
C GLY A 481 -0.63 -23.78 -1.40
N GLU A 482 -1.84 -23.58 -0.86
CA GLU A 482 -2.98 -24.46 -1.12
C GLU A 482 -3.53 -24.21 -2.53
N LEU A 483 -2.91 -24.82 -3.54
CA LEU A 483 -3.22 -24.56 -4.95
C LEU A 483 -4.32 -25.46 -5.52
N ALA A 484 -4.86 -26.41 -4.74
CA ALA A 484 -5.77 -27.43 -5.23
C ALA A 484 -7.02 -26.86 -5.94
N ALA A 485 -7.63 -25.82 -5.37
CA ALA A 485 -8.79 -25.16 -5.97
C ALA A 485 -8.44 -24.44 -7.28
N LEU A 486 -7.28 -23.77 -7.35
CA LEU A 486 -6.84 -23.10 -8.57
C LEU A 486 -6.47 -24.10 -9.67
N ASP A 487 -5.76 -25.18 -9.30
CA ASP A 487 -5.42 -26.28 -10.20
C ASP A 487 -6.69 -26.97 -10.74
N TRP A 488 -7.75 -27.06 -9.92
CA TRP A 488 -9.07 -27.52 -10.37
C TRP A 488 -9.67 -26.58 -11.42
N VAL A 489 -9.75 -25.28 -11.15
CA VAL A 489 -10.32 -24.30 -12.10
C VAL A 489 -9.55 -24.27 -13.42
N ALA A 490 -8.22 -24.39 -13.36
CA ALA A 490 -7.36 -24.42 -14.54
C ALA A 490 -7.59 -25.65 -15.44
N ARG A 491 -8.02 -26.78 -14.86
CA ARG A 491 -8.06 -28.08 -15.56
C ARG A 491 -9.45 -28.72 -15.61
N ALA A 492 -10.47 -28.04 -15.10
CA ALA A 492 -11.85 -28.51 -15.11
C ALA A 492 -12.34 -28.85 -16.53
N LYS A 493 -13.26 -29.82 -16.62
CA LYS A 493 -13.93 -30.21 -17.86
C LYS A 493 -15.45 -30.16 -17.64
N PRO A 494 -16.20 -29.33 -18.39
CA PRO A 494 -15.76 -28.39 -19.43
C PRO A 494 -14.84 -27.29 -18.87
N ALA A 495 -14.01 -26.72 -19.75
CA ALA A 495 -13.02 -25.71 -19.36
C ALA A 495 -13.70 -24.45 -18.81
N SER A 496 -13.18 -23.94 -17.69
CA SER A 496 -13.61 -22.65 -17.12
C SER A 496 -13.16 -21.50 -18.02
N PRO A 497 -13.96 -20.43 -18.19
CA PRO A 497 -13.50 -19.21 -18.85
C PRO A 497 -12.33 -18.53 -18.13
N TYR A 498 -12.08 -18.89 -16.86
CA TYR A 498 -10.98 -18.37 -16.04
C TYR A 498 -9.81 -19.36 -15.90
N ALA A 499 -9.75 -20.42 -16.71
CA ALA A 499 -8.71 -21.45 -16.60
C ALA A 499 -7.29 -20.86 -16.69
N GLY A 500 -7.06 -19.93 -17.62
CA GLY A 500 -5.77 -19.26 -17.76
C GLY A 500 -5.41 -18.35 -16.57
N LEU A 501 -6.40 -17.65 -15.99
CA LEU A 501 -6.16 -16.84 -14.78
C LEU A 501 -5.81 -17.74 -13.59
N ALA A 502 -6.54 -18.83 -13.41
CA ALA A 502 -6.29 -19.78 -12.32
C ALA A 502 -4.90 -20.42 -12.42
N ALA A 503 -4.48 -20.83 -13.62
CA ALA A 503 -3.14 -21.35 -13.86
C ALA A 503 -2.05 -20.31 -13.57
N TYR A 504 -2.25 -19.06 -13.99
CA TYR A 504 -1.31 -17.96 -13.73
C TYR A 504 -1.17 -17.67 -12.25
N ASP A 505 -2.29 -17.53 -11.53
CA ASP A 505 -2.31 -17.22 -10.10
C ASP A 505 -1.73 -18.38 -9.28
N ALA A 506 -2.00 -19.63 -9.66
CA ALA A 506 -1.37 -20.80 -9.02
C ALA A 506 0.16 -20.77 -9.18
N ALA A 507 0.66 -20.45 -10.38
CA ALA A 507 2.09 -20.31 -10.65
C ALA A 507 2.71 -19.14 -9.85
N LEU A 508 2.01 -18.00 -9.78
CA LEU A 508 2.47 -16.82 -9.07
C LEU A 508 2.50 -17.03 -7.55
N ILE A 509 1.46 -17.61 -6.96
CA ILE A 509 1.44 -17.95 -5.54
C ILE A 509 2.57 -18.92 -5.21
N LYS A 510 2.81 -19.93 -6.06
CA LYS A 510 3.95 -20.84 -5.89
C LYS A 510 5.29 -20.09 -5.95
N GLN A 511 5.46 -19.18 -6.91
CA GLN A 511 6.67 -18.35 -7.00
C GLN A 511 6.88 -17.50 -5.74
N ILE A 512 5.82 -16.89 -5.21
CA ILE A 512 5.87 -16.06 -3.99
C ILE A 512 6.18 -16.90 -2.75
N ALA A 513 5.61 -18.11 -2.66
CA ALA A 513 5.77 -19.03 -1.55
C ALA A 513 7.09 -19.84 -1.60
N ALA A 514 8.01 -19.52 -2.51
CA ALA A 514 9.26 -20.24 -2.67
C ALA A 514 10.05 -20.31 -1.35
N PRO A 515 10.42 -21.50 -0.88
CA PRO A 515 11.22 -21.62 0.33
C PRO A 515 12.62 -21.04 0.10
N GLN A 516 13.28 -20.62 1.19
CA GLN A 516 14.67 -20.18 1.10
C GLN A 516 15.54 -21.35 0.66
N GLY A 517 16.38 -21.13 -0.36
CA GLY A 517 17.19 -22.20 -0.93
C GLY A 517 16.40 -23.21 -1.76
N ALA A 518 15.21 -22.84 -2.26
CA ALA A 518 14.45 -23.65 -3.21
C ALA A 518 15.36 -24.14 -4.35
N ASP A 519 15.35 -25.45 -4.57
CA ASP A 519 16.22 -26.12 -5.53
C ASP A 519 15.80 -25.89 -6.98
N ALA A 520 16.63 -26.38 -7.91
CA ALA A 520 16.37 -26.29 -9.34
C ALA A 520 15.05 -26.97 -9.77
N GLY A 521 14.61 -28.02 -9.04
CA GLY A 521 13.37 -28.72 -9.31
C GLY A 521 12.14 -27.87 -9.00
N TYR A 522 12.16 -27.17 -7.86
CA TYR A 522 11.13 -26.22 -7.47
C TYR A 522 10.92 -25.13 -8.53
N TRP A 523 12.01 -24.50 -8.97
CA TRP A 523 11.96 -23.43 -9.96
C TRP A 523 11.57 -23.94 -11.35
N SER A 524 11.96 -25.17 -11.71
CA SER A 524 11.50 -25.82 -12.94
C SER A 524 9.99 -26.08 -12.94
N ASP A 525 9.41 -26.46 -11.79
CA ASP A 525 7.94 -26.59 -11.64
C ASP A 525 7.23 -25.24 -11.75
N VAL A 526 7.77 -24.19 -11.11
CA VAL A 526 7.25 -22.82 -11.28
C VAL A 526 7.26 -22.40 -12.74
N ALA A 527 8.35 -22.65 -13.47
CA ALA A 527 8.44 -22.36 -14.89
C ALA A 527 7.41 -23.15 -15.72
N ALA A 528 7.23 -24.44 -15.42
CA ALA A 528 6.25 -25.28 -16.09
C ALA A 528 4.81 -24.77 -15.90
N ARG A 529 4.44 -24.38 -14.68
CA ARG A 529 3.12 -23.80 -14.38
C ARG A 529 2.88 -22.49 -15.13
N PHE A 530 3.88 -21.62 -15.24
CA PHE A 530 3.74 -20.39 -16.04
C PHE A 530 3.59 -20.68 -17.55
N ARG A 531 4.23 -21.72 -18.08
CA ARG A 531 4.02 -22.14 -19.49
C ARG A 531 2.62 -22.72 -19.71
N GLU A 532 2.08 -23.48 -18.75
CA GLU A 532 0.68 -23.94 -18.76
C GLU A 532 -0.27 -22.74 -18.80
N ALA A 533 -0.05 -21.74 -17.94
CA ALA A 533 -0.82 -20.51 -17.95
C ALA A 533 -0.70 -19.75 -19.29
N GLN A 534 0.51 -19.59 -19.82
CA GLN A 534 0.76 -18.93 -21.11
C GLN A 534 -0.06 -19.57 -22.25
N ALA A 535 -0.16 -20.90 -22.28
CA ALA A 535 -0.91 -21.63 -23.31
C ALA A 535 -2.43 -21.40 -23.23
N LEU A 536 -2.94 -21.01 -22.07
CA LEU A 536 -4.36 -20.74 -21.81
C LEU A 536 -4.72 -19.25 -21.89
N LEU A 537 -3.71 -18.37 -21.97
CA LEU A 537 -3.86 -16.92 -21.89
C LEU A 537 -3.63 -16.24 -23.24
N SER A 538 -4.09 -14.99 -23.33
CA SER A 538 -3.80 -14.10 -24.45
C SER A 538 -3.34 -12.72 -23.96
N GLY A 539 -2.84 -11.88 -24.87
CA GLY A 539 -2.53 -10.48 -24.60
C GLY A 539 -1.36 -10.24 -23.62
N PRO A 540 -1.42 -9.16 -22.81
CA PRO A 540 -0.35 -8.81 -21.86
C PRO A 540 -0.07 -9.89 -20.81
N LEU A 541 -1.10 -10.60 -20.34
CA LEU A 541 -0.93 -11.58 -19.27
C LEU A 541 -0.20 -12.84 -19.75
N ALA A 542 -0.43 -13.27 -21.01
CA ALA A 542 0.34 -14.34 -21.62
C ALA A 542 1.83 -14.00 -21.74
N ARG A 543 2.16 -12.75 -22.11
CA ARG A 543 3.56 -12.27 -22.16
C ARG A 543 4.19 -12.24 -20.77
N ALA A 544 3.46 -11.76 -19.76
CA ALA A 544 3.94 -11.78 -18.38
C ALA A 544 4.18 -13.21 -17.88
N ALA A 545 3.34 -14.19 -18.28
CA ALA A 545 3.55 -15.60 -17.95
C ALA A 545 4.84 -16.14 -18.60
N GLU A 546 5.07 -15.83 -19.89
CA GLU A 546 6.29 -16.20 -20.61
C GLU A 546 7.56 -15.63 -19.96
N GLU A 547 7.56 -14.33 -19.63
CA GLU A 547 8.68 -13.66 -18.96
C GLU A 547 8.98 -14.29 -17.59
N ARG A 548 7.93 -14.59 -16.80
CA ARG A 548 8.09 -15.24 -15.50
C ARG A 548 8.57 -16.69 -15.63
N ALA A 549 8.13 -17.43 -16.65
CA ALA A 549 8.63 -18.77 -16.93
C ALA A 549 10.14 -18.74 -17.23
N ARG A 550 10.59 -17.78 -18.08
CA ARG A 550 12.02 -17.59 -18.40
C ARG A 550 12.83 -17.24 -17.15
N ALA A 551 12.35 -16.32 -16.33
CA ALA A 551 13.02 -15.94 -15.08
C ALA A 551 13.14 -17.13 -14.12
N ALA A 552 12.09 -17.96 -13.99
CA ALA A 552 12.14 -19.17 -13.17
C ALA A 552 13.13 -20.21 -13.72
N ASP A 553 13.23 -20.39 -15.04
CA ASP A 553 14.26 -21.25 -15.66
C ASP A 553 15.69 -20.74 -15.42
N GLU A 554 15.90 -19.42 -15.44
CA GLU A 554 17.20 -18.82 -15.09
C GLU A 554 17.59 -19.09 -13.64
N ILE A 555 16.64 -18.92 -12.71
CA ILE A 555 16.85 -19.24 -11.29
C ILE A 555 17.12 -20.74 -11.11
N ALA A 556 16.37 -21.61 -11.79
CA ALA A 556 16.60 -23.06 -11.74
C ALA A 556 18.01 -23.44 -12.20
N ARG A 557 18.50 -22.83 -13.29
CA ARG A 557 19.87 -23.03 -13.80
C ARG A 557 20.94 -22.50 -12.84
N ALA A 558 20.67 -21.38 -12.18
CA ALA A 558 21.58 -20.82 -11.18
C ALA A 558 21.65 -21.70 -9.92
N ALA A 559 20.52 -22.24 -9.47
CA ALA A 559 20.45 -23.12 -8.29
C ALA A 559 21.02 -24.53 -8.51
N ALA A 560 21.26 -24.94 -9.76
CA ALA A 560 21.88 -26.21 -10.13
C ALA A 560 23.42 -26.15 -10.18
N ARG A 561 24.01 -24.96 -10.03
CA ARG A 561 25.47 -24.72 -9.96
C ARG A 561 25.89 -24.61 -8.51
#